data_AF-A0A433SUC4-F1
#
_entry.id   AF-A0A433SUC4-F1
#
_cell.length_a   1.000
_cell.length_b   1.000
_cell.length_c   1.000
_cell.angle_alpha   90.00
_cell.angle_beta   90.00
_cell.angle_gamma   90.00
#
_symmetry.space_group_name_H-M   'P 1'
#
loop_
_entity.id
_entity.type
_entity.pdbx_description
1 polymer ?
#
loop_
_entity_poly.entity_id
_entity_poly.type
_entity_poly.pdbx_seq_one_letter_code
_entity_poly.pdbx_strand_id
1 'polypeptide(L)'
;MPPKVPPAKPTAPKTKPGTSSTPAGQPLVKGKAGAVTAKGSGTSLKKSSSNTKKQSKNEKPKKNEWTKEDDAARKIQTKYRQFTAKKNLEKKKKEKEEYEELMEKLEKEAFLHMVKMEQEEAERRQQKEDEERRRKKEEQKRIKRMLEAAFDGDIDQMKEILKEVSDLDDKNGIGNDVIGRSLRTKHMMSIIDCKDANDNTALSEAANGGNADAIKFLLERGADPNTQGHFMRTPLYRAAFAGHLEATLALLENGADPRIYASDSQTPTDIASRDDVKAVLQNWDISRTEVLQKQIEAAKEKRAEEDRKRKEAETSKLEDQVAEAQKEYEAVQKQLDHAYCELNKRINEHDTCVAQGFDRPELTLQSINDQELEVETTKIKVAEARDKLSKLRLRLRESIKGEDSSTANDDSPGVKVNIKELDDVLLRDIGNRIKDSEKWPLLIDQSGQASTFLRYRDTNYINSIRPADMENNNIRRCLLGSIRFGKPFVVDMMEVDMFDTCSDRFGEIQKDLMSSIIDKSILKPEKYLKLVKAEDGPEYDKTKFNDLRLANFKFVLISKSPFPNPKLLDMFYVIKVIIPM
;
A
#
# COMPACT_ATOMS: atom_id res chain seq x y z
N MET A 1 -24.02 2.70 -41.66
CA MET A 1 -23.89 4.07 -41.08
C MET A 1 -25.27 4.70 -41.02
N PRO A 2 -25.78 5.08 -39.83
CA PRO A 2 -26.78 6.13 -39.66
C PRO A 2 -26.08 7.50 -39.36
N PRO A 3 -26.76 8.64 -39.53
CA PRO A 3 -26.13 9.97 -39.49
C PRO A 3 -25.77 10.44 -38.07
N LYS A 4 -24.66 11.17 -37.96
CA LYS A 4 -24.19 11.79 -36.69
C LYS A 4 -25.02 13.02 -36.33
N VAL A 5 -25.49 13.08 -35.09
CA VAL A 5 -26.05 14.30 -34.47
C VAL A 5 -24.90 15.10 -33.81
N PRO A 6 -24.77 16.42 -34.05
CA PRO A 6 -23.75 17.24 -33.41
C PRO A 6 -24.16 17.68 -31.98
N PRO A 7 -23.20 17.85 -31.04
CA PRO A 7 -23.49 18.24 -29.66
C PRO A 7 -23.83 19.74 -29.53
N ALA A 8 -24.67 20.06 -28.55
CA ALA A 8 -25.17 21.42 -28.29
C ALA A 8 -24.09 22.34 -27.67
N LYS A 9 -24.14 23.63 -28.01
CA LYS A 9 -23.32 24.68 -27.40
C LYS A 9 -23.92 25.16 -26.06
N PRO A 10 -23.13 25.37 -25.00
CA PRO A 10 -23.59 26.10 -23.82
C PRO A 10 -23.77 27.60 -24.13
N THR A 11 -24.82 28.18 -23.57
CA THR A 11 -25.24 29.58 -23.79
C THR A 11 -24.55 30.55 -22.81
N ALA A 12 -24.16 31.73 -23.30
CA ALA A 12 -23.55 32.77 -22.48
C ALA A 12 -24.61 33.72 -21.84
N PRO A 13 -24.49 34.10 -20.56
CA PRO A 13 -25.24 35.21 -19.98
C PRO A 13 -24.66 36.58 -20.41
N LYS A 14 -25.53 37.59 -20.52
CA LYS A 14 -25.20 38.94 -21.00
C LYS A 14 -24.63 39.85 -19.89
N THR A 15 -23.78 40.81 -20.27
CA THR A 15 -23.60 42.07 -19.52
C THR A 15 -24.50 43.15 -20.14
N LYS A 16 -24.67 44.40 -19.67
CA LYS A 16 -24.01 45.34 -18.71
C LYS A 16 -25.14 46.37 -18.31
N PRO A 17 -24.93 47.58 -17.73
CA PRO A 17 -23.77 48.21 -17.07
C PRO A 17 -24.07 48.98 -15.74
N GLY A 18 -23.01 49.51 -15.11
CA GLY A 18 -23.05 50.64 -14.14
C GLY A 18 -22.91 50.23 -12.66
N THR A 19 -22.16 50.93 -11.79
CA THR A 19 -21.26 52.09 -11.94
C THR A 19 -20.15 52.05 -10.86
N SER A 20 -19.09 52.86 -11.04
CA SER A 20 -17.83 52.84 -10.28
C SER A 20 -17.84 53.56 -8.93
N SER A 21 -17.13 53.01 -7.93
CA SER A 21 -16.23 53.78 -7.05
C SER A 21 -15.20 52.87 -6.34
N THR A 22 -13.92 53.26 -6.39
CA THR A 22 -12.83 52.70 -5.55
C THR A 22 -12.82 53.44 -4.20
N PRO A 23 -12.23 52.88 -3.11
CA PRO A 23 -10.84 53.23 -2.83
C PRO A 23 -9.97 52.15 -2.15
N ALA A 24 -8.65 52.29 -2.37
CA ALA A 24 -7.52 52.03 -1.47
C ALA A 24 -7.49 50.77 -0.56
N GLY A 25 -6.55 49.86 -0.85
CA GLY A 25 -6.06 48.87 0.12
C GLY A 25 -4.84 49.36 0.92
N GLN A 26 -4.76 48.99 2.20
CA GLN A 26 -3.58 49.13 3.08
C GLN A 26 -3.72 48.18 4.31
N PRO A 27 -2.67 47.90 5.10
CA PRO A 27 -1.88 46.69 4.88
C PRO A 27 -1.87 45.69 6.07
N LEU A 28 -1.27 44.52 5.81
CA LEU A 28 -1.07 43.42 6.77
C LEU A 28 -0.33 43.84 8.07
N VAL A 29 -0.89 43.41 9.20
CA VAL A 29 -0.33 43.61 10.55
C VAL A 29 0.75 42.58 10.85
N LYS A 30 1.88 43.03 11.41
CA LYS A 30 2.99 42.16 11.86
C LYS A 30 2.64 41.41 13.14
N GLY A 31 2.64 40.08 13.07
CA GLY A 31 2.64 39.21 14.26
C GLY A 31 3.98 39.28 15.00
N LYS A 32 3.94 39.31 16.34
CA LYS A 32 5.13 39.24 17.20
C LYS A 32 5.61 37.79 17.31
N ALA A 33 6.88 37.53 17.01
CA ALA A 33 7.54 36.31 17.47
C ALA A 33 7.87 36.43 18.97
N GLY A 34 7.58 35.37 19.74
CA GLY A 34 7.87 35.33 21.18
C GLY A 34 9.35 35.03 21.46
N ALA A 35 9.88 35.62 22.52
CA ALA A 35 11.21 35.28 23.03
C ALA A 35 11.13 33.97 23.84
N VAL A 36 11.86 32.94 23.41
CA VAL A 36 12.16 31.77 24.25
C VAL A 36 13.43 32.06 25.03
N THR A 37 13.36 31.90 26.35
CA THR A 37 14.49 32.11 27.27
C THR A 37 15.46 30.93 27.21
N ALA A 38 16.70 31.18 26.80
CA ALA A 38 17.82 30.25 27.00
C ALA A 38 18.83 30.87 27.99
N LYS A 39 19.18 30.11 29.03
CA LYS A 39 20.23 30.49 29.99
C LYS A 39 21.60 30.27 29.36
N GLY A 40 22.43 31.31 29.30
CA GLY A 40 23.83 31.22 28.89
C GLY A 40 24.75 31.74 29.99
N SER A 41 25.59 30.87 30.55
CA SER A 41 26.51 31.18 31.65
C SER A 41 27.71 32.00 31.17
N GLY A 42 27.95 33.17 31.76
CA GLY A 42 29.15 33.97 31.51
C GLY A 42 30.39 33.37 32.20
N THR A 43 31.38 32.97 31.40
CA THR A 43 32.65 32.41 31.88
C THR A 43 33.50 33.48 32.57
N SER A 44 34.07 33.15 33.73
CA SER A 44 34.90 34.06 34.52
C SER A 44 36.38 33.89 34.19
N LEU A 45 37.05 34.97 33.78
CA LEU A 45 38.52 35.02 33.69
C LEU A 45 39.11 35.74 34.91
N LYS A 46 39.80 34.97 35.76
CA LYS A 46 40.60 35.47 36.90
C LYS A 46 42.08 35.59 36.52
N LYS A 47 42.67 36.76 36.80
CA LYS A 47 44.02 37.01 37.36
C LYS A 47 44.22 38.55 37.39
N SER A 48 44.94 39.16 38.32
CA SER A 48 45.76 38.65 39.43
C SER A 48 45.80 39.67 40.57
N SER A 49 45.81 39.22 41.83
CA SER A 49 45.89 40.09 43.00
C SER A 49 47.34 40.40 43.39
N SER A 50 47.84 41.59 43.06
CA SER A 50 49.02 42.18 43.72
C SER A 50 48.56 43.23 44.73
N ASN A 51 48.87 42.98 46.00
CA ASN A 51 48.38 43.79 47.11
C ASN A 51 49.27 45.02 47.30
N THR A 52 48.76 46.22 47.03
CA THR A 52 49.43 47.48 47.41
C THR A 52 48.42 48.44 48.00
N LYS A 53 48.40 48.54 49.33
CA LYS A 53 47.60 49.55 50.05
C LYS A 53 48.09 50.95 49.69
N LYS A 54 47.49 51.56 48.66
CA LYS A 54 47.46 53.02 48.51
C LYS A 54 46.05 53.48 48.87
N GLN A 55 45.93 54.20 49.98
CA GLN A 55 44.71 54.93 50.32
C GLN A 55 44.42 55.93 49.19
N SER A 56 43.45 55.63 48.34
CA SER A 56 42.83 56.61 47.46
C SER A 56 41.41 56.85 47.98
N LYS A 57 41.04 58.13 48.04
CA LYS A 57 39.74 58.55 48.57
C LYS A 57 38.64 58.00 47.66
N ASN A 58 37.46 57.78 48.24
CA ASN A 58 36.26 57.38 47.52
C ASN A 58 35.74 58.55 46.65
N GLU A 59 36.47 58.87 45.56
CA GLU A 59 36.00 59.82 44.54
C GLU A 59 34.87 59.17 43.75
N LYS A 60 33.69 59.79 43.81
CA LYS A 60 32.61 59.53 42.84
C LYS A 60 33.21 59.64 41.42
N PRO A 61 32.80 58.79 40.46
CA PRO A 61 33.32 58.88 39.10
C PRO A 61 33.12 60.31 38.61
N LYS A 62 34.21 60.98 38.20
CA LYS A 62 34.14 62.35 37.67
C LYS A 62 33.12 62.34 36.55
N LYS A 63 32.08 63.15 36.68
CA LYS A 63 31.19 63.42 35.54
C LYS A 63 32.08 64.01 34.46
N ASN A 64 32.24 63.31 33.33
CA ASN A 64 32.78 63.95 32.14
C ASN A 64 31.85 65.12 31.83
N GLU A 65 32.34 66.35 32.04
CA GLU A 65 31.67 67.54 31.56
C GLU A 65 31.75 67.50 30.04
N TRP A 66 30.63 67.13 29.47
CA TRP A 66 30.46 66.82 28.06
C TRP A 66 30.68 68.10 27.27
N THR A 67 31.79 68.18 26.56
CA THR A 67 32.16 69.38 25.80
C THR A 67 31.19 69.61 24.64
N LYS A 68 31.13 70.83 24.10
CA LYS A 68 30.36 71.09 22.87
C LYS A 68 30.85 70.22 21.70
N GLU A 69 32.13 69.84 21.73
CA GLU A 69 32.77 68.94 20.78
C GLU A 69 32.30 67.49 20.96
N ASP A 70 32.19 66.98 22.19
CA ASP A 70 31.60 65.67 22.49
C ASP A 70 30.14 65.55 22.04
N ASP A 71 29.34 66.64 22.14
CA ASP A 71 27.95 66.65 21.68
C ASP A 71 27.85 66.71 20.15
N ALA A 72 28.73 67.46 19.49
CA ALA A 72 28.89 67.43 18.04
C ALA A 72 29.32 66.02 17.56
N ALA A 73 30.32 65.42 18.20
CA ALA A 73 30.79 64.06 17.91
C ALA A 73 29.68 63.02 18.10
N ARG A 74 28.86 63.14 19.15
CA ARG A 74 27.75 62.21 19.38
C ARG A 74 26.61 62.40 18.38
N LYS A 75 26.33 63.63 17.93
CA LYS A 75 25.42 63.92 16.81
C LYS A 75 25.91 63.34 15.49
N ILE A 76 27.21 63.48 15.18
CA ILE A 76 27.86 62.89 14.00
C ILE A 76 27.79 61.36 14.06
N GLN A 77 28.20 60.73 15.17
CA GLN A 77 28.09 59.27 15.34
C GLN A 77 26.63 58.78 15.22
N THR A 78 25.66 59.52 15.76
CA THR A 78 24.24 59.18 15.64
C THR A 78 23.79 59.22 14.19
N LYS A 79 24.16 60.27 13.43
CA LYS A 79 23.84 60.38 12.00
C LYS A 79 24.56 59.30 11.17
N TYR A 80 25.82 58.99 11.48
CA TYR A 80 26.57 57.91 10.83
C TYR A 80 25.94 56.53 11.09
N ARG A 81 25.57 56.23 12.35
CA ARG A 81 24.84 55.00 12.70
C ARG A 81 23.48 54.91 12.01
N GLN A 82 22.74 56.01 11.91
CA GLN A 82 21.48 56.08 11.13
C GLN A 82 21.70 55.81 9.64
N PHE A 83 22.74 56.39 9.04
CA PHE A 83 23.11 56.17 7.64
C PHE A 83 23.51 54.70 7.37
N THR A 84 24.41 54.15 8.18
CA THR A 84 24.85 52.75 8.06
C THR A 84 23.70 51.77 8.32
N ALA A 85 22.82 52.04 9.29
CA ALA A 85 21.62 51.24 9.51
C ALA A 85 20.65 51.30 8.32
N LYS A 86 20.46 52.47 7.70
CA LYS A 86 19.64 52.62 6.49
C LYS A 86 20.24 51.86 5.30
N LYS A 87 21.56 51.97 5.07
CA LYS A 87 22.28 51.24 4.01
C LYS A 87 22.22 49.72 4.22
N ASN A 88 22.37 49.24 5.46
CA ASN A 88 22.24 47.82 5.79
C ASN A 88 20.81 47.31 5.65
N LEU A 89 19.80 48.11 6.01
CA LEU A 89 18.39 47.78 5.79
C LEU A 89 18.06 47.69 4.30
N GLU A 90 18.61 48.58 3.48
CA GLU A 90 18.45 48.59 2.03
C GLU A 90 19.14 47.38 1.37
N LYS A 91 20.35 47.01 1.82
CA LYS A 91 21.01 45.75 1.42
C LYS A 91 20.15 44.53 1.77
N LYS A 92 19.66 44.44 3.02
CA LYS A 92 18.80 43.33 3.48
C LYS A 92 17.45 43.26 2.77
N LYS A 93 16.94 44.36 2.23
CA LYS A 93 15.75 44.36 1.38
C LYS A 93 16.03 43.71 0.03
N LYS A 94 17.13 44.10 -0.64
CA LYS A 94 17.55 43.48 -1.90
C LYS A 94 17.85 42.00 -1.74
N GLU A 95 18.60 41.62 -0.70
CA GLU A 95 18.87 40.20 -0.38
C GLU A 95 17.58 39.39 -0.16
N LYS A 96 16.51 40.02 0.35
CA LYS A 96 15.20 39.40 0.52
C LYS A 96 14.42 39.32 -0.80
N GLU A 97 14.44 40.38 -1.60
CA GLU A 97 13.79 40.43 -2.92
C GLU A 97 14.42 39.39 -3.87
N GLU A 98 15.75 39.33 -3.95
CA GLU A 98 16.51 38.32 -4.70
C GLU A 98 16.21 36.88 -4.24
N TYR A 99 16.04 36.67 -2.92
CA TYR A 99 15.65 35.38 -2.36
C TYR A 99 14.20 35.00 -2.69
N GLU A 100 13.26 35.96 -2.64
CA GLU A 100 11.86 35.74 -2.99
C GLU A 100 11.70 35.41 -4.49
N GLU A 101 12.42 36.11 -5.38
CA GLU A 101 12.46 35.77 -6.81
C GLU A 101 13.07 34.38 -7.08
N LEU A 102 14.15 34.02 -6.38
CA LEU A 102 14.76 32.70 -6.49
C LEU A 102 13.80 31.59 -6.01
N MET A 103 13.11 31.80 -4.89
CA MET A 103 12.11 30.86 -4.37
C MET A 103 10.93 30.71 -5.34
N GLU A 104 10.37 31.81 -5.87
CA GLU A 104 9.27 31.74 -6.84
C GLU A 104 9.69 31.01 -8.13
N LYS A 105 10.95 31.17 -8.56
CA LYS A 105 11.52 30.43 -9.69
C LYS A 105 11.63 28.93 -9.39
N LEU A 106 12.19 28.56 -8.24
CA LEU A 106 12.32 27.16 -7.81
C LEU A 106 10.95 26.48 -7.62
N GLU A 107 9.95 27.18 -7.09
CA GLU A 107 8.57 26.69 -6.96
C GLU A 107 7.93 26.42 -8.34
N LYS A 108 8.13 27.32 -9.31
CA LYS A 108 7.66 27.13 -10.69
C LYS A 108 8.36 25.97 -11.38
N GLU A 109 9.68 25.84 -11.23
CA GLU A 109 10.47 24.73 -11.80
C GLU A 109 10.05 23.39 -11.17
N ALA A 110 9.83 23.34 -9.85
CA ALA A 110 9.33 22.16 -9.16
C ALA A 110 7.91 21.77 -9.60
N PHE A 111 7.01 22.75 -9.78
CA PHE A 111 5.65 22.50 -10.28
C PHE A 111 5.67 21.97 -11.73
N LEU A 112 6.45 22.59 -12.61
CA LEU A 112 6.63 22.11 -13.99
C LEU A 112 7.21 20.68 -14.04
N HIS A 113 8.20 20.39 -13.21
CA HIS A 113 8.78 19.06 -13.08
C HIS A 113 7.75 18.03 -12.58
N MET A 114 6.96 18.38 -11.56
CA MET A 114 5.89 17.53 -11.02
C MET A 114 4.84 17.19 -12.09
N VAL A 115 4.33 18.20 -12.81
CA VAL A 115 3.34 18.00 -13.89
C VAL A 115 3.92 17.15 -15.03
N LYS A 116 5.19 17.35 -15.39
CA LYS A 116 5.86 16.52 -16.42
C LYS A 116 6.01 15.07 -15.97
N MET A 117 6.41 14.83 -14.73
CA MET A 117 6.51 13.48 -14.15
C MET A 117 5.15 12.78 -14.10
N GLU A 118 4.08 13.50 -13.76
CA GLU A 118 2.70 12.98 -13.76
C GLU A 118 2.23 12.62 -15.18
N GLN A 119 2.52 13.46 -16.19
CA GLN A 119 2.25 13.16 -17.60
C GLN A 119 3.03 11.93 -18.09
N GLU A 120 4.34 11.86 -17.83
CA GLU A 120 5.17 10.71 -18.19
C GLU A 120 4.74 9.42 -17.47
N GLU A 121 4.21 9.50 -16.25
CA GLU A 121 3.63 8.34 -15.56
C GLU A 121 2.27 7.94 -16.17
N ALA A 122 1.39 8.90 -16.49
CA ALA A 122 0.11 8.64 -17.14
C ALA A 122 0.28 7.99 -18.53
N GLU A 123 1.22 8.48 -19.35
CA GLU A 123 1.57 7.88 -20.63
C GLU A 123 2.12 6.45 -20.46
N ARG A 124 3.01 6.22 -19.49
CA ARG A 124 3.52 4.86 -19.19
C ARG A 124 2.44 3.91 -18.67
N ARG A 125 1.41 4.41 -17.98
CA ARG A 125 0.23 3.61 -17.57
C ARG A 125 -0.61 3.24 -18.78
N GLN A 126 -0.96 4.21 -19.63
CA GLN A 126 -1.73 3.96 -20.86
C GLN A 126 -1.02 2.97 -21.80
N GLN A 127 0.29 3.13 -22.03
CA GLN A 127 1.08 2.21 -22.84
C GLN A 127 1.03 0.76 -22.33
N LYS A 128 1.13 0.56 -21.00
CA LYS A 128 1.01 -0.77 -20.38
C LYS A 128 -0.39 -1.36 -20.54
N GLU A 129 -1.43 -0.55 -20.33
CA GLU A 129 -2.83 -0.98 -20.51
C GLU A 129 -3.16 -1.30 -21.98
N ASP A 130 -2.63 -0.55 -22.94
CA ASP A 130 -2.76 -0.85 -24.37
C ASP A 130 -2.00 -2.13 -24.76
N GLU A 131 -0.78 -2.33 -24.22
CA GLU A 131 -0.01 -3.54 -24.46
C GLU A 131 -0.71 -4.78 -23.87
N GLU A 132 -1.23 -4.70 -22.65
CA GLU A 132 -1.97 -5.80 -22.01
C GLU A 132 -3.27 -6.10 -22.78
N ARG A 133 -4.01 -5.07 -23.22
CA ARG A 133 -5.19 -5.24 -24.08
C ARG A 133 -4.84 -5.86 -25.43
N ARG A 134 -3.64 -5.58 -25.99
CA ARG A 134 -3.15 -6.25 -27.20
C ARG A 134 -2.82 -7.72 -26.94
N ARG A 135 -2.07 -8.03 -25.87
CA ARG A 135 -1.70 -9.40 -25.45
C ARG A 135 -2.94 -10.28 -25.28
N LYS A 136 -3.95 -9.81 -24.52
CA LYS A 136 -5.23 -10.51 -24.32
C LYS A 136 -5.99 -10.77 -25.64
N LYS A 137 -5.98 -9.82 -26.57
CA LYS A 137 -6.59 -10.00 -27.91
C LYS A 137 -5.83 -11.01 -28.77
N GLU A 138 -4.51 -11.09 -28.66
CA GLU A 138 -3.71 -12.09 -29.37
C GLU A 138 -3.92 -13.49 -28.79
N GLU A 139 -3.97 -13.61 -27.47
CA GLU A 139 -4.30 -14.85 -26.75
C GLU A 139 -5.69 -15.38 -27.12
N GLN A 140 -6.72 -14.52 -27.09
CA GLN A 140 -8.07 -14.87 -27.55
C GLN A 140 -8.11 -15.31 -29.02
N LYS A 141 -7.26 -14.73 -29.89
CA LYS A 141 -7.12 -15.19 -31.29
C LYS A 141 -6.42 -16.56 -31.39
N ARG A 142 -5.48 -16.89 -30.50
CA ARG A 142 -4.86 -18.23 -30.44
C ARG A 142 -5.86 -19.28 -29.96
N ILE A 143 -6.60 -18.98 -28.88
CA ILE A 143 -7.68 -19.82 -28.36
C ILE A 143 -8.73 -20.07 -29.46
N LYS A 144 -9.21 -19.00 -30.10
CA LYS A 144 -10.19 -19.12 -31.19
C LYS A 144 -9.67 -20.01 -32.34
N ARG A 145 -8.43 -19.79 -32.82
CA ARG A 145 -7.83 -20.66 -33.85
C ARG A 145 -7.68 -22.11 -33.39
N MET A 146 -7.38 -22.37 -32.11
CA MET A 146 -7.26 -23.72 -31.57
C MET A 146 -8.61 -24.44 -31.56
N LEU A 147 -9.69 -23.74 -31.17
CA LEU A 147 -11.05 -24.28 -31.19
C LEU A 147 -11.54 -24.56 -32.63
N GLU A 148 -11.28 -23.65 -33.56
CA GLU A 148 -11.60 -23.85 -35.00
C GLU A 148 -10.80 -25.02 -35.58
N ALA A 149 -9.48 -25.09 -35.36
CA ALA A 149 -8.63 -26.19 -35.79
C ALA A 149 -9.07 -27.56 -35.22
N ALA A 150 -9.50 -27.59 -33.97
CA ALA A 150 -10.00 -28.81 -33.34
C ALA A 150 -11.32 -29.29 -33.97
N PHE A 151 -12.25 -28.36 -34.25
CA PHE A 151 -13.52 -28.65 -34.93
C PHE A 151 -13.34 -29.09 -36.40
N ASP A 152 -12.40 -28.49 -37.13
CA ASP A 152 -12.10 -28.85 -38.52
C ASP A 152 -11.15 -30.07 -38.65
N GLY A 153 -10.47 -30.43 -37.57
CA GLY A 153 -9.54 -31.56 -37.52
C GLY A 153 -8.11 -31.25 -38.00
N ASP A 154 -7.75 -29.98 -38.14
CA ASP A 154 -6.43 -29.54 -38.62
C ASP A 154 -5.36 -29.65 -37.50
N ILE A 155 -4.76 -30.85 -37.43
CA ILE A 155 -3.69 -31.16 -36.48
C ILE A 155 -2.44 -30.32 -36.72
N ASP A 156 -2.15 -29.91 -37.96
CA ASP A 156 -0.95 -29.15 -38.26
C ASP A 156 -1.09 -27.67 -37.84
N GLN A 157 -2.29 -27.09 -37.99
CA GLN A 157 -2.62 -25.80 -37.38
C GLN A 157 -2.58 -25.88 -35.84
N MET A 158 -3.09 -26.95 -35.22
CA MET A 158 -2.97 -27.14 -33.77
C MET A 158 -1.50 -27.21 -33.32
N LYS A 159 -0.64 -27.95 -34.04
CA LYS A 159 0.81 -28.00 -33.76
C LYS A 159 1.47 -26.62 -33.93
N GLU A 160 1.09 -25.84 -34.94
CA GLU A 160 1.61 -24.49 -35.16
C GLU A 160 1.27 -23.55 -34.01
N ILE A 161 0.03 -23.58 -33.50
CA ILE A 161 -0.39 -22.76 -32.36
C ILE A 161 0.42 -23.12 -31.11
N LEU A 162 0.65 -24.42 -30.84
CA LEU A 162 1.47 -24.85 -29.70
C LEU A 162 2.95 -24.44 -29.87
N LYS A 163 3.45 -24.37 -31.11
CA LYS A 163 4.78 -23.84 -31.41
C LYS A 163 4.85 -22.33 -31.18
N GLU A 164 3.85 -21.56 -31.59
CA GLU A 164 3.79 -20.11 -31.28
C GLU A 164 3.91 -19.84 -29.77
N VAL A 165 3.29 -20.68 -28.94
CA VAL A 165 3.35 -20.59 -27.46
C VAL A 165 4.76 -20.88 -26.96
N SER A 166 5.42 -21.92 -27.45
CA SER A 166 6.81 -22.22 -27.10
C SER A 166 7.76 -21.08 -27.52
N ASP A 167 7.61 -20.55 -28.73
CA ASP A 167 8.41 -19.44 -29.26
C ASP A 167 8.16 -18.13 -28.46
N LEU A 168 7.00 -17.97 -27.82
CA LEU A 168 6.71 -16.86 -26.91
C LEU A 168 7.36 -17.07 -25.54
N ASP A 169 7.38 -18.29 -25.03
CA ASP A 169 8.04 -18.61 -23.76
C ASP A 169 9.55 -18.40 -23.82
N ASP A 170 10.17 -18.77 -24.94
CA ASP A 170 11.58 -18.48 -25.23
C ASP A 170 11.84 -16.96 -25.32
N LYS A 171 10.97 -16.19 -26.00
CA LYS A 171 11.07 -14.71 -26.06
C LYS A 171 10.87 -14.03 -24.71
N ASN A 172 10.04 -14.63 -23.84
CA ASN A 172 9.81 -14.16 -22.47
C ASN A 172 10.96 -14.54 -21.51
N GLY A 173 11.97 -15.26 -21.99
CA GLY A 173 13.13 -15.67 -21.17
C GLY A 173 12.83 -16.78 -20.18
N ILE A 174 11.79 -17.60 -20.42
CA ILE A 174 11.45 -18.72 -19.55
C ILE A 174 12.50 -19.82 -19.74
N GLY A 175 13.41 -19.96 -18.79
CA GLY A 175 14.54 -20.88 -18.87
C GLY A 175 14.15 -22.36 -18.91
N ASN A 176 15.11 -23.26 -19.16
CA ASN A 176 14.92 -24.72 -19.09
C ASN A 176 15.09 -25.31 -17.68
N ASP A 177 14.96 -24.47 -16.66
CA ASP A 177 15.00 -24.82 -15.24
C ASP A 177 13.70 -25.48 -14.77
N VAL A 178 13.62 -25.87 -13.49
CA VAL A 178 12.43 -26.56 -12.93
C VAL A 178 11.19 -25.67 -13.02
N ILE A 179 11.32 -24.38 -12.72
CA ILE A 179 10.21 -23.42 -12.75
C ILE A 179 9.79 -23.17 -14.21
N GLY A 180 10.75 -22.96 -15.12
CA GLY A 180 10.47 -22.71 -16.53
C GLY A 180 9.85 -23.90 -17.27
N ARG A 181 10.23 -25.14 -16.93
CA ARG A 181 9.59 -26.35 -17.49
C ARG A 181 8.13 -26.49 -17.03
N SER A 182 7.84 -26.32 -15.74
CA SER A 182 6.44 -26.30 -15.25
C SER A 182 5.64 -25.16 -15.90
N LEU A 183 6.23 -23.97 -16.06
CA LEU A 183 5.57 -22.83 -16.67
C LEU A 183 5.23 -23.07 -18.16
N ARG A 184 6.14 -23.66 -18.95
CA ARG A 184 5.86 -24.11 -20.32
C ARG A 184 4.75 -25.15 -20.38
N THR A 185 4.78 -26.16 -19.50
CA THR A 185 3.70 -27.15 -19.40
C THR A 185 2.36 -26.46 -19.10
N LYS A 186 2.34 -25.49 -18.18
CA LYS A 186 1.14 -24.73 -17.83
C LYS A 186 0.61 -23.87 -18.98
N HIS A 187 1.48 -23.17 -19.71
CA HIS A 187 1.06 -22.39 -20.89
C HIS A 187 0.53 -23.28 -22.01
N MET A 188 1.17 -24.44 -22.25
CA MET A 188 0.67 -25.46 -23.17
C MET A 188 -0.70 -25.99 -22.73
N MET A 189 -0.88 -26.35 -21.45
CA MET A 189 -2.15 -26.83 -20.91
C MET A 189 -3.26 -25.77 -21.03
N SER A 190 -2.94 -24.50 -20.79
CA SER A 190 -3.90 -23.40 -20.94
C SER A 190 -4.44 -23.23 -22.36
N ILE A 191 -3.75 -23.76 -23.37
CA ILE A 191 -4.19 -23.76 -24.77
C ILE A 191 -4.87 -25.09 -25.14
N ILE A 192 -4.45 -26.22 -24.57
CA ILE A 192 -5.10 -27.52 -24.77
C ILE A 192 -6.50 -27.55 -24.10
N ASP A 193 -6.60 -27.10 -22.86
CA ASP A 193 -7.86 -26.98 -22.10
C ASP A 193 -8.58 -25.65 -22.36
N CYS A 194 -8.27 -24.96 -23.47
CA CYS A 194 -8.91 -23.70 -23.80
C CYS A 194 -10.42 -23.86 -24.07
N LYS A 195 -11.20 -22.84 -23.73
CA LYS A 195 -12.66 -22.88 -23.76
C LYS A 195 -13.27 -21.83 -24.68
N ASP A 196 -14.42 -22.17 -25.28
CA ASP A 196 -15.29 -21.24 -25.99
C ASP A 196 -16.13 -20.38 -25.02
N ALA A 197 -17.01 -19.53 -25.58
CA ALA A 197 -17.93 -18.69 -24.79
C ALA A 197 -19.03 -19.46 -24.03
N ASN A 198 -19.12 -20.78 -24.22
CA ASN A 198 -20.09 -21.67 -23.61
C ASN A 198 -19.37 -22.78 -22.79
N ASP A 199 -18.15 -22.51 -22.30
CA ASP A 199 -17.31 -23.44 -21.51
C ASP A 199 -16.86 -24.74 -22.20
N ASN A 200 -17.05 -24.88 -23.51
CA ASN A 200 -16.66 -26.07 -24.27
C ASN A 200 -15.16 -26.06 -24.58
N THR A 201 -14.47 -27.16 -24.26
CA THR A 201 -13.04 -27.33 -24.53
C THR A 201 -12.75 -27.62 -26.00
N ALA A 202 -11.50 -27.41 -26.45
CA ALA A 202 -11.05 -27.85 -27.78
C ALA A 202 -11.36 -29.33 -28.05
N LEU A 203 -11.24 -30.20 -27.05
CA LEU A 203 -11.62 -31.61 -27.14
C LEU A 203 -13.13 -31.81 -27.36
N SER A 204 -13.96 -30.97 -26.74
CA SER A 204 -15.42 -30.97 -26.89
C SER A 204 -15.87 -30.51 -28.29
N GLU A 205 -15.12 -29.61 -28.92
CA GLU A 205 -15.35 -29.20 -30.31
C GLU A 205 -14.81 -30.23 -31.33
N ALA A 206 -13.65 -30.86 -31.08
CA ALA A 206 -13.18 -31.98 -31.89
C ALA A 206 -14.13 -33.18 -31.87
N ALA A 207 -14.74 -33.46 -30.71
CA ALA A 207 -15.78 -34.48 -30.56
C ALA A 207 -17.09 -34.14 -31.29
N ASN A 208 -17.42 -32.85 -31.42
CA ASN A 208 -18.57 -32.37 -32.18
C ASN A 208 -18.32 -32.45 -33.71
N GLY A 209 -17.10 -32.13 -34.15
CA GLY A 209 -16.66 -32.28 -35.54
C GLY A 209 -16.49 -33.75 -35.99
N GLY A 210 -16.20 -34.65 -35.04
CA GLY A 210 -16.02 -36.10 -35.30
C GLY A 210 -14.57 -36.52 -35.55
N ASN A 211 -13.61 -35.64 -35.30
CA ASN A 211 -12.21 -35.81 -35.70
C ASN A 211 -11.42 -36.71 -34.74
N ALA A 212 -11.46 -38.02 -34.96
CA ALA A 212 -10.81 -39.02 -34.11
C ALA A 212 -9.30 -38.76 -33.88
N ASP A 213 -8.57 -38.26 -34.89
CA ASP A 213 -7.13 -38.01 -34.76
C ASP A 213 -6.82 -36.69 -34.03
N ALA A 214 -7.68 -35.66 -34.15
CA ALA A 214 -7.60 -34.45 -33.34
C ALA A 214 -7.90 -34.73 -31.86
N ILE A 215 -8.87 -35.60 -31.60
CA ILE A 215 -9.19 -36.12 -30.25
C ILE A 215 -7.96 -36.81 -29.64
N LYS A 216 -7.35 -37.78 -30.35
CA LYS A 216 -6.12 -38.45 -29.89
C LYS A 216 -5.00 -37.44 -29.61
N PHE A 217 -4.75 -36.50 -30.52
CA PHE A 217 -3.70 -35.50 -30.35
C PHE A 217 -3.88 -34.64 -29.09
N LEU A 218 -5.11 -34.19 -28.78
CA LEU A 218 -5.39 -33.42 -27.57
C LEU A 218 -5.24 -34.26 -26.29
N LEU A 219 -5.67 -35.52 -26.33
CA LEU A 219 -5.60 -36.46 -25.20
C LEU A 219 -4.16 -36.92 -24.90
N GLU A 220 -3.34 -37.18 -25.93
CA GLU A 220 -1.90 -37.43 -25.78
C GLU A 220 -1.15 -36.26 -25.13
N ARG A 221 -1.68 -35.03 -25.27
CA ARG A 221 -1.17 -33.84 -24.59
C ARG A 221 -1.75 -33.64 -23.20
N GLY A 222 -2.67 -34.47 -22.74
CA GLY A 222 -3.17 -34.46 -21.36
C GLY A 222 -4.43 -33.63 -21.13
N ALA A 223 -5.18 -33.33 -22.20
CA ALA A 223 -6.56 -32.84 -22.11
C ALA A 223 -7.43 -33.80 -21.28
N ASP A 224 -8.43 -33.28 -20.57
CA ASP A 224 -9.34 -34.11 -19.77
C ASP A 224 -10.57 -34.59 -20.59
N PRO A 225 -10.71 -35.91 -20.84
CA PRO A 225 -11.82 -36.49 -21.63
C PRO A 225 -13.19 -36.29 -20.99
N ASN A 226 -13.25 -36.01 -19.69
CA ASN A 226 -14.47 -35.88 -18.91
C ASN A 226 -14.83 -34.41 -18.62
N THR A 227 -14.23 -33.47 -19.36
CA THR A 227 -14.56 -32.04 -19.26
C THR A 227 -16.04 -31.78 -19.54
N GLN A 228 -16.69 -31.02 -18.65
CA GLN A 228 -18.10 -30.65 -18.80
C GLN A 228 -18.19 -29.20 -19.29
N GLY A 229 -18.68 -29.03 -20.53
CA GLY A 229 -18.96 -27.72 -21.13
C GLY A 229 -20.41 -27.30 -20.90
N HIS A 230 -20.98 -26.56 -21.85
CA HIS A 230 -22.36 -26.10 -21.79
C HIS A 230 -23.34 -27.26 -21.53
N PHE A 231 -24.36 -27.01 -20.69
CA PHE A 231 -25.34 -28.03 -20.28
C PHE A 231 -24.71 -29.29 -19.65
N MET A 232 -23.54 -29.17 -19.00
CA MET A 232 -22.78 -30.29 -18.42
C MET A 232 -22.41 -31.40 -19.41
N ARG A 233 -22.43 -31.10 -20.72
CA ARG A 233 -22.16 -32.07 -21.79
C ARG A 233 -20.67 -32.36 -21.89
N THR A 234 -20.31 -33.64 -21.89
CA THR A 234 -18.95 -34.12 -22.13
C THR A 234 -18.63 -34.20 -23.63
N PRO A 235 -17.34 -34.26 -24.02
CA PRO A 235 -16.93 -34.62 -25.37
C PRO A 235 -17.63 -35.91 -25.86
N LEU A 236 -17.71 -36.93 -25.00
CA LEU A 236 -18.36 -38.21 -25.32
C LEU A 236 -19.85 -38.07 -25.61
N TYR A 237 -20.57 -37.24 -24.83
CA TYR A 237 -21.97 -36.92 -25.10
C TYR A 237 -22.13 -36.26 -26.48
N ARG A 238 -21.24 -35.34 -26.86
CA ARG A 238 -21.29 -34.66 -28.16
C ARG A 238 -21.00 -35.59 -29.34
N ALA A 239 -19.97 -36.41 -29.24
CA ALA A 239 -19.67 -37.42 -30.26
C ALA A 239 -20.85 -38.39 -30.46
N ALA A 240 -21.49 -38.81 -29.37
CA ALA A 240 -22.67 -39.68 -29.43
C ALA A 240 -23.89 -38.99 -30.05
N PHE A 241 -24.19 -37.75 -29.64
CA PHE A 241 -25.27 -36.93 -30.21
C PHE A 241 -25.09 -36.70 -31.72
N ALA A 242 -23.86 -36.43 -32.18
CA ALA A 242 -23.56 -36.23 -33.59
C ALA A 242 -23.47 -37.53 -34.41
N GLY A 243 -23.36 -38.69 -33.75
CA GLY A 243 -23.25 -40.00 -34.40
C GLY A 243 -21.84 -40.34 -34.89
N HIS A 244 -20.79 -39.80 -34.27
CA HIS A 244 -19.40 -40.00 -34.69
C HIS A 244 -18.78 -41.24 -34.04
N LEU A 245 -18.87 -42.39 -34.71
CA LEU A 245 -18.41 -43.69 -34.20
C LEU A 245 -16.91 -43.71 -33.85
N GLU A 246 -16.05 -43.25 -34.77
CA GLU A 246 -14.59 -43.25 -34.56
C GLU A 246 -14.16 -42.29 -33.44
N ALA A 247 -14.82 -41.13 -33.33
CA ALA A 247 -14.61 -40.18 -32.23
C ALA A 247 -15.07 -40.77 -30.88
N THR A 248 -16.21 -41.46 -30.85
CA THR A 248 -16.72 -42.13 -29.65
C THR A 248 -15.74 -43.20 -29.17
N LEU A 249 -15.23 -44.04 -30.08
CA LEU A 249 -14.20 -45.03 -29.76
C LEU A 249 -12.91 -44.37 -29.25
N ALA A 250 -12.39 -43.35 -29.94
CA ALA A 250 -11.17 -42.65 -29.53
C ALA A 250 -11.29 -42.03 -28.12
N LEU A 251 -12.46 -41.49 -27.75
CA LEU A 251 -12.72 -40.95 -26.42
C LEU A 251 -12.78 -42.06 -25.35
N LEU A 252 -13.50 -43.16 -25.61
CA LEU A 252 -13.62 -44.30 -24.71
C LEU A 252 -12.27 -44.98 -24.45
N GLU A 253 -11.47 -45.19 -25.50
CA GLU A 253 -10.12 -45.78 -25.40
C GLU A 253 -9.13 -44.94 -24.59
N ASN A 254 -9.44 -43.66 -24.37
CA ASN A 254 -8.64 -42.70 -23.61
C ASN A 254 -9.34 -42.25 -22.31
N GLY A 255 -10.31 -43.02 -21.79
CA GLY A 255 -10.84 -42.83 -20.43
C GLY A 255 -12.03 -41.87 -20.28
N ALA A 256 -12.73 -41.55 -21.37
CA ALA A 256 -14.03 -40.89 -21.28
C ALA A 256 -15.06 -41.82 -20.63
N ASP A 257 -15.85 -41.30 -19.67
CA ASP A 257 -16.81 -42.09 -18.90
C ASP A 257 -18.22 -42.05 -19.55
N PRO A 258 -18.76 -43.18 -20.02
CA PRO A 258 -20.12 -43.24 -20.56
C PRO A 258 -21.21 -43.04 -19.49
N ARG A 259 -20.87 -43.04 -18.19
CA ARG A 259 -21.81 -42.86 -17.07
C ARG A 259 -22.10 -41.39 -16.73
N ILE A 260 -21.33 -40.43 -17.26
CA ILE A 260 -21.53 -39.00 -16.97
C ILE A 260 -22.76 -38.50 -17.74
N TYR A 261 -23.78 -38.07 -16.99
CA TYR A 261 -25.00 -37.46 -17.53
C TYR A 261 -24.83 -35.95 -17.78
N ALA A 262 -25.52 -35.44 -18.79
CA ALA A 262 -25.66 -34.01 -19.04
C ALA A 262 -26.81 -33.40 -18.20
N SER A 263 -27.00 -32.08 -18.25
CA SER A 263 -27.99 -31.37 -17.43
C SER A 263 -29.45 -31.69 -17.75
N ASP A 264 -29.71 -32.44 -18.83
CA ASP A 264 -31.01 -33.01 -19.19
C ASP A 264 -31.24 -34.41 -18.59
N SER A 265 -30.32 -34.88 -17.74
CA SER A 265 -30.29 -36.21 -17.13
C SER A 265 -30.12 -37.37 -18.13
N GLN A 266 -29.67 -37.09 -19.36
CA GLN A 266 -29.39 -38.12 -20.37
C GLN A 266 -27.91 -38.51 -20.38
N THR A 267 -27.63 -39.80 -20.56
CA THR A 267 -26.27 -40.30 -20.80
C THR A 267 -25.93 -40.25 -22.31
N PRO A 268 -24.65 -40.32 -22.69
CA PRO A 268 -24.24 -40.47 -24.09
C PRO A 268 -24.94 -41.65 -24.80
N THR A 269 -25.27 -42.71 -24.07
CA THR A 269 -25.96 -43.91 -24.59
C THR A 269 -27.43 -43.67 -24.94
N ASP A 270 -28.11 -42.78 -24.20
CA ASP A 270 -29.53 -42.48 -24.40
C ASP A 270 -29.73 -41.60 -25.63
N ILE A 271 -28.82 -40.64 -25.84
CA ILE A 271 -28.89 -39.62 -26.89
C ILE A 271 -28.19 -40.03 -28.21
N ALA A 272 -27.55 -41.20 -28.26
CA ALA A 272 -26.78 -41.64 -29.42
C ALA A 272 -27.61 -41.65 -30.71
N SER A 273 -27.20 -40.85 -31.72
CA SER A 273 -27.98 -40.69 -32.97
C SER A 273 -27.91 -41.89 -33.92
N ARG A 274 -27.05 -42.88 -33.66
CA ARG A 274 -26.87 -44.08 -34.48
C ARG A 274 -26.82 -45.33 -33.61
N ASP A 275 -27.36 -46.43 -34.15
CA ASP A 275 -27.40 -47.72 -33.46
C ASP A 275 -26.01 -48.35 -33.27
N ASP A 276 -25.04 -48.08 -34.14
CA ASP A 276 -23.66 -48.56 -34.00
C ASP A 276 -22.92 -47.88 -32.82
N VAL A 277 -23.04 -46.56 -32.69
CA VAL A 277 -22.55 -45.79 -31.55
C VAL A 277 -23.21 -46.27 -30.25
N LYS A 278 -24.53 -46.49 -30.27
CA LYS A 278 -25.28 -47.00 -29.13
C LYS A 278 -24.83 -48.40 -28.72
N ALA A 279 -24.62 -49.29 -29.68
CA ALA A 279 -24.10 -50.64 -29.43
C ALA A 279 -22.68 -50.62 -28.86
N VAL A 280 -21.79 -49.72 -29.31
CA VAL A 280 -20.46 -49.54 -28.71
C VAL A 280 -20.57 -49.09 -27.25
N LEU A 281 -21.39 -48.07 -26.96
CA LEU A 281 -21.56 -47.55 -25.60
C LEU A 281 -22.18 -48.57 -24.63
N GLN A 282 -23.16 -49.37 -25.09
CA GLN A 282 -23.80 -50.41 -24.28
C GLN A 282 -22.88 -51.62 -24.00
N ASN A 283 -21.99 -51.96 -24.93
CA ASN A 283 -21.09 -53.11 -24.81
C ASN A 283 -19.68 -52.73 -24.31
N TRP A 284 -19.46 -51.47 -23.91
CA TRP A 284 -18.15 -51.01 -23.45
C TRP A 284 -17.79 -51.55 -22.06
N ASP A 285 -16.55 -52.04 -21.91
CA ASP A 285 -16.05 -52.50 -20.62
C ASP A 285 -15.73 -51.31 -19.69
N ILE A 286 -16.61 -51.09 -18.72
CA ILE A 286 -16.46 -50.05 -17.70
C ILE A 286 -15.14 -50.23 -16.92
N SER A 287 -14.69 -51.47 -16.71
CA SER A 287 -13.42 -51.78 -16.01
C SER A 287 -12.20 -51.17 -16.70
N ARG A 288 -12.19 -51.15 -18.05
CA ARG A 288 -11.15 -50.48 -18.86
C ARG A 288 -11.14 -48.97 -18.61
N THR A 289 -12.32 -48.37 -18.47
CA THR A 289 -12.50 -46.94 -18.17
C THR A 289 -11.91 -46.59 -16.80
N GLU A 290 -12.15 -47.41 -15.77
CA GLU A 290 -11.65 -47.19 -14.41
C GLU A 290 -10.12 -47.26 -14.32
N VAL A 291 -9.49 -48.16 -15.08
CA VAL A 291 -8.02 -48.22 -15.20
C VAL A 291 -7.46 -46.96 -15.87
N LEU A 292 -8.09 -46.48 -16.95
CA LEU A 292 -7.67 -45.27 -17.66
C LEU A 292 -7.88 -44.00 -16.83
N GLN A 293 -9.02 -43.87 -16.14
CA GLN A 293 -9.27 -42.79 -15.19
C GLN A 293 -8.20 -42.73 -14.09
N LYS A 294 -7.79 -43.88 -13.54
CA LYS A 294 -6.72 -43.94 -12.55
C LYS A 294 -5.37 -43.45 -13.09
N GLN A 295 -5.07 -43.68 -14.37
CA GLN A 295 -3.86 -43.15 -15.03
C GLN A 295 -3.96 -41.63 -15.26
N ILE A 296 -5.13 -41.14 -15.69
CA ILE A 296 -5.39 -39.70 -15.88
C ILE A 296 -5.27 -38.97 -14.53
N GLU A 297 -5.84 -39.52 -13.46
CA GLU A 297 -5.78 -38.91 -12.13
C GLU A 297 -4.35 -38.91 -11.58
N ALA A 298 -3.61 -40.01 -11.68
CA ALA A 298 -2.18 -40.02 -11.33
C ALA A 298 -1.36 -39.00 -12.14
N ALA A 299 -1.72 -38.74 -13.40
CA ALA A 299 -1.09 -37.71 -14.24
C ALA A 299 -1.55 -36.27 -13.88
N LYS A 300 -2.76 -36.08 -13.32
CA LYS A 300 -3.22 -34.82 -12.73
C LYS A 300 -2.55 -34.55 -11.39
N GLU A 301 -2.51 -35.52 -10.49
CA GLU A 301 -1.80 -35.47 -9.21
C GLU A 301 -0.32 -35.11 -9.41
N LYS A 302 0.36 -35.77 -10.36
CA LYS A 302 1.76 -35.43 -10.68
C LYS A 302 1.93 -33.98 -11.17
N ARG A 303 1.03 -33.48 -12.02
CA ARG A 303 1.03 -32.08 -12.47
C ARG A 303 0.79 -31.12 -11.29
N ALA A 304 -0.16 -31.43 -10.41
CA ALA A 304 -0.43 -30.64 -9.21
C ALA A 304 0.74 -30.64 -8.21
N GLU A 305 1.45 -31.77 -8.08
CA GLU A 305 2.68 -31.91 -7.28
C GLU A 305 3.84 -31.08 -7.85
N GLU A 306 4.02 -31.06 -9.18
CA GLU A 306 5.01 -30.21 -9.86
C GLU A 306 4.68 -28.71 -9.69
N ASP A 307 3.40 -28.33 -9.79
CA ASP A 307 2.94 -26.96 -9.54
C ASP A 307 3.04 -26.55 -8.06
N ARG A 308 2.84 -27.48 -7.11
CA ARG A 308 3.07 -27.22 -5.67
C ARG A 308 4.55 -27.00 -5.40
N LYS A 309 5.44 -27.86 -5.92
CA LYS A 309 6.90 -27.65 -5.86
C LYS A 309 7.35 -26.34 -6.51
N ARG A 310 6.68 -25.91 -7.59
CA ARG A 310 6.93 -24.59 -8.21
C ARG A 310 6.56 -23.46 -7.25
N LYS A 311 5.41 -23.53 -6.58
CA LYS A 311 4.98 -22.53 -5.57
C LYS A 311 5.92 -22.53 -4.36
N GLU A 312 6.26 -23.70 -3.81
CA GLU A 312 7.22 -23.88 -2.72
C GLU A 312 8.60 -23.29 -3.04
N ALA A 313 9.08 -23.44 -4.29
CA ALA A 313 10.32 -22.81 -4.75
C ALA A 313 10.19 -21.28 -4.96
N GLU A 314 9.00 -20.81 -5.35
CA GLU A 314 8.70 -19.37 -5.51
C GLU A 314 8.58 -18.66 -4.16
N THR A 315 7.95 -19.28 -3.16
CA THR A 315 7.90 -18.78 -1.77
C THR A 315 9.27 -18.82 -1.11
N SER A 316 10.02 -19.92 -1.18
CA SER A 316 11.38 -20.02 -0.66
C SER A 316 12.31 -18.93 -1.23
N LYS A 317 12.22 -18.66 -2.54
CA LYS A 317 12.98 -17.57 -3.19
C LYS A 317 12.55 -16.18 -2.74
N LEU A 318 11.29 -15.99 -2.31
CA LEU A 318 10.82 -14.74 -1.69
C LEU A 318 11.29 -14.62 -0.24
N GLU A 319 11.37 -15.72 0.52
CA GLU A 319 11.94 -15.76 1.87
C GLU A 319 13.41 -15.36 1.87
N ASP A 320 14.22 -15.90 0.95
CA ASP A 320 15.63 -15.49 0.77
C ASP A 320 15.76 -13.98 0.47
N GLN A 321 14.87 -13.44 -0.37
CA GLN A 321 14.85 -12.00 -0.68
C GLN A 321 14.45 -11.15 0.54
N VAL A 322 13.50 -11.61 1.35
CA VAL A 322 13.12 -10.95 2.62
C VAL A 322 14.27 -11.01 3.62
N ALA A 323 15.00 -12.13 3.70
CA ALA A 323 16.15 -12.29 4.58
C ALA A 323 17.31 -11.36 4.20
N GLU A 324 17.68 -11.27 2.92
CA GLU A 324 18.73 -10.34 2.48
C GLU A 324 18.31 -8.87 2.63
N ALA A 325 17.05 -8.52 2.34
CA ALA A 325 16.53 -7.16 2.57
C ALA A 325 16.44 -6.80 4.06
N GLN A 326 16.20 -7.77 4.94
CA GLN A 326 16.25 -7.56 6.40
C GLN A 326 17.69 -7.28 6.86
N LYS A 327 18.66 -8.04 6.34
CA LYS A 327 20.09 -7.85 6.62
C LYS A 327 20.62 -6.51 6.09
N GLU A 328 20.19 -6.10 4.90
CA GLU A 328 20.46 -4.77 4.33
C GLU A 328 19.89 -3.66 5.21
N TYR A 329 18.61 -3.75 5.61
CA TYR A 329 17.98 -2.80 6.55
C TYR A 329 18.75 -2.71 7.87
N GLU A 330 19.14 -3.84 8.48
CA GLU A 330 19.93 -3.85 9.71
C GLU A 330 21.33 -3.24 9.55
N ALA A 331 21.97 -3.41 8.39
CA ALA A 331 23.26 -2.81 8.10
C ALA A 331 23.17 -1.28 7.98
N VAL A 332 22.16 -0.77 7.25
CA VAL A 332 21.95 0.68 7.09
C VAL A 332 21.45 1.32 8.39
N GLN A 333 20.65 0.61 9.20
CA GLN A 333 20.26 1.09 10.54
C GLN A 333 21.48 1.26 11.46
N LYS A 334 22.42 0.30 11.46
CA LYS A 334 23.69 0.43 12.21
C LYS A 334 24.55 1.60 11.72
N GLN A 335 24.53 1.91 10.42
CA GLN A 335 25.18 3.10 9.88
C GLN A 335 24.53 4.39 10.39
N LEU A 336 23.19 4.44 10.47
CA LEU A 336 22.47 5.58 11.04
C LEU A 336 22.81 5.79 12.52
N ASP A 337 22.83 4.70 13.32
CA ASP A 337 23.19 4.75 14.73
C ASP A 337 24.65 5.22 14.93
N HIS A 338 25.56 4.82 14.04
CA HIS A 338 26.94 5.32 14.02
C HIS A 338 27.03 6.80 13.65
N ALA A 339 26.32 7.24 12.61
CA ALA A 339 26.29 8.64 12.18
C ALA A 339 25.73 9.58 13.27
N TYR A 340 24.72 9.14 14.03
CA TYR A 340 24.26 9.86 15.24
C TYR A 340 25.31 9.90 16.35
N CYS A 341 26.08 8.82 16.56
CA CYS A 341 27.17 8.82 17.53
C CYS A 341 28.28 9.80 17.13
N GLU A 342 28.66 9.86 15.85
CA GLU A 342 29.65 10.82 15.35
C GLU A 342 29.11 12.27 15.43
N LEU A 343 27.84 12.52 15.07
CA LEU A 343 27.22 13.83 15.23
C LEU A 343 27.29 14.32 16.68
N ASN A 344 26.94 13.46 17.65
CA ASN A 344 27.05 13.78 19.06
C ASN A 344 28.51 14.05 19.50
N LYS A 345 29.51 13.36 18.92
CA LYS A 345 30.93 13.70 19.16
C LYS A 345 31.28 15.07 18.60
N ARG A 346 30.88 15.41 17.37
CA ARG A 346 31.14 16.74 16.76
C ARG A 346 30.51 17.88 17.54
N ILE A 347 29.30 17.69 18.05
CA ILE A 347 28.63 18.64 18.96
C ILE A 347 29.46 18.83 20.24
N ASN A 348 29.88 17.74 20.90
CA ASN A 348 30.71 17.82 22.10
C ASN A 348 32.09 18.46 21.84
N GLU A 349 32.72 18.18 20.70
CA GLU A 349 33.98 18.80 20.26
C GLU A 349 33.81 20.32 20.07
N HIS A 350 32.79 20.74 19.33
CA HIS A 350 32.44 22.15 19.13
C HIS A 350 32.21 22.86 20.47
N ASP A 351 31.37 22.31 21.34
CA ASP A 351 31.03 22.93 22.62
C ASP A 351 32.26 23.04 23.54
N THR A 352 33.18 22.06 23.46
CA THR A 352 34.47 22.11 24.16
C THR A 352 35.37 23.21 23.60
N CYS A 353 35.50 23.33 22.27
CA CYS A 353 36.30 24.38 21.63
C CYS A 353 35.75 25.78 21.94
N VAL A 354 34.41 25.96 21.92
CA VAL A 354 33.76 27.22 22.28
C VAL A 354 33.99 27.55 23.76
N ALA A 355 33.87 26.57 24.67
CA ALA A 355 34.14 26.76 26.09
C ALA A 355 35.61 27.11 26.40
N GLN A 356 36.55 26.64 25.58
CA GLN A 356 37.99 26.96 25.68
C GLN A 356 38.37 28.30 25.04
N GLY A 357 37.45 28.97 24.35
CA GLY A 357 37.71 30.26 23.69
C GLY A 357 38.50 30.14 22.39
N PHE A 358 38.24 29.09 21.60
CA PHE A 358 38.88 28.86 20.31
C PHE A 358 38.56 29.98 19.28
N ASP A 359 39.58 30.49 18.58
CA ASP A 359 39.48 31.68 17.72
C ASP A 359 38.71 31.47 16.39
N ARG A 360 38.30 30.24 16.04
CA ARG A 360 37.59 29.91 14.77
C ARG A 360 36.51 28.83 14.94
N PRO A 361 35.43 29.07 15.70
CA PRO A 361 34.35 28.09 15.91
C PRO A 361 33.58 27.74 14.62
N GLU A 362 33.74 28.51 13.55
CA GLU A 362 33.08 28.26 12.26
C GLU A 362 33.54 26.94 11.63
N LEU A 363 34.78 26.51 11.88
CA LEU A 363 35.34 25.25 11.35
C LEU A 363 34.74 24.02 12.04
N THR A 364 34.56 24.06 13.35
CA THR A 364 33.89 22.97 14.10
C THR A 364 32.40 22.94 13.81
N LEU A 365 31.77 24.10 13.59
CA LEU A 365 30.38 24.20 13.15
C LEU A 365 30.17 23.63 11.74
N GLN A 366 31.09 23.87 10.81
CA GLN A 366 31.03 23.23 9.48
C GLN A 366 31.11 21.70 9.59
N SER A 367 31.98 21.17 10.46
CA SER A 367 32.05 19.72 10.72
C SER A 367 30.76 19.14 11.31
N ILE A 368 29.97 19.92 12.07
CA ILE A 368 28.63 19.50 12.51
C ILE A 368 27.68 19.44 11.31
N ASN A 369 27.61 20.50 10.50
CA ASN A 369 26.71 20.57 9.34
C ASN A 369 26.97 19.44 8.32
N ASP A 370 28.25 19.13 8.06
CA ASP A 370 28.65 18.03 7.18
C ASP A 370 28.20 16.66 7.75
N GLN A 371 28.25 16.49 9.08
CA GLN A 371 27.80 15.28 9.76
C GLN A 371 26.27 15.18 9.89
N GLU A 372 25.57 16.31 10.04
CA GLU A 372 24.10 16.39 9.95
C GLU A 372 23.61 15.96 8.56
N LEU A 373 24.31 16.39 7.50
CA LEU A 373 24.02 15.95 6.13
C LEU A 373 24.24 14.44 5.93
N GLU A 374 25.28 13.86 6.55
CA GLU A 374 25.47 12.40 6.55
C GLU A 374 24.33 11.68 7.31
N VAL A 375 23.87 12.23 8.43
CA VAL A 375 22.71 11.69 9.17
C VAL A 375 21.43 11.76 8.32
N GLU A 376 21.14 12.88 7.65
CA GLU A 376 19.96 13.02 6.78
C GLU A 376 20.01 12.09 5.56
N THR A 377 21.15 12.00 4.87
CA THR A 377 21.30 11.07 3.74
C THR A 377 21.21 9.60 4.18
N THR A 378 21.66 9.27 5.39
CA THR A 378 21.53 7.91 5.94
C THR A 378 20.10 7.60 6.39
N LYS A 379 19.36 8.57 6.94
CA LYS A 379 17.90 8.44 7.21
C LYS A 379 17.12 8.10 5.95
N ILE A 380 17.43 8.75 4.82
CA ILE A 380 16.77 8.45 3.53
C ILE A 380 17.05 6.99 3.13
N LYS A 381 18.30 6.53 3.19
CA LYS A 381 18.66 5.13 2.89
C LYS A 381 17.96 4.13 3.82
N VAL A 382 17.83 4.42 5.12
CA VAL A 382 17.05 3.58 6.06
C VAL A 382 15.59 3.50 5.63
N ALA A 383 14.97 4.62 5.22
CA ALA A 383 13.59 4.63 4.73
C ALA A 383 13.43 3.81 3.44
N GLU A 384 14.35 3.93 2.48
CA GLU A 384 14.35 3.14 1.23
C GLU A 384 14.52 1.64 1.49
N ALA A 385 15.49 1.25 2.32
CA ALA A 385 15.72 -0.15 2.70
C ALA A 385 14.51 -0.73 3.46
N ARG A 386 13.90 0.06 4.36
CA ARG A 386 12.67 -0.31 5.05
C ARG A 386 11.51 -0.52 4.08
N ASP A 387 11.31 0.38 3.13
CA ASP A 387 10.25 0.27 2.12
C ASP A 387 10.41 -0.94 1.21
N LYS A 388 11.65 -1.25 0.81
CA LYS A 388 12.00 -2.46 0.06
C LYS A 388 11.62 -3.72 0.85
N LEU A 389 12.04 -3.80 2.11
CA LEU A 389 11.73 -4.90 3.03
C LEU A 389 10.21 -5.06 3.25
N SER A 390 9.48 -3.97 3.53
CA SER A 390 8.03 -4.01 3.71
C SER A 390 7.28 -4.50 2.45
N LYS A 391 7.71 -4.09 1.26
CA LYS A 391 7.14 -4.54 -0.02
C LYS A 391 7.39 -6.02 -0.30
N LEU A 392 8.58 -6.54 0.07
CA LEU A 392 8.90 -7.96 -0.05
C LEU A 392 8.09 -8.82 0.93
N ARG A 393 7.94 -8.37 2.19
CA ARG A 393 7.07 -9.02 3.19
C ARG A 393 5.61 -9.10 2.74
N LEU A 394 5.08 -8.02 2.13
CA LEU A 394 3.73 -8.03 1.56
C LEU A 394 3.58 -9.12 0.50
N ARG A 395 4.51 -9.20 -0.47
CA ARG A 395 4.48 -10.23 -1.53
C ARG A 395 4.55 -11.65 -0.97
N LEU A 396 5.45 -11.91 -0.01
CA LEU A 396 5.56 -13.21 0.63
C LEU A 396 4.24 -13.61 1.30
N ARG A 397 3.61 -12.69 2.03
CA ARG A 397 2.30 -12.93 2.67
C ARG A 397 1.20 -13.18 1.63
N GLU A 398 1.16 -12.43 0.54
CA GLU A 398 0.19 -12.63 -0.54
C GLU A 398 0.35 -13.98 -1.23
N SER A 399 1.59 -14.46 -1.40
CA SER A 399 1.87 -15.81 -1.91
C SER A 399 1.34 -16.90 -0.97
N ILE A 400 1.65 -16.82 0.33
CA ILE A 400 1.22 -17.79 1.34
C ILE A 400 -0.33 -17.80 1.49
N LYS A 401 -0.97 -16.62 1.43
CA LYS A 401 -2.43 -16.51 1.53
C LYS A 401 -3.17 -17.19 0.37
N GLY A 402 -2.50 -17.45 -0.75
CA GLY A 402 -3.05 -18.23 -1.87
C GLY A 402 -3.15 -19.73 -1.60
N GLU A 403 -2.55 -20.24 -0.52
CA GLU A 403 -2.54 -21.66 -0.16
C GLU A 403 -3.55 -21.96 0.97
N ASP A 404 -3.58 -21.09 2.00
CA ASP A 404 -4.47 -21.18 3.18
C ASP A 404 -5.98 -21.14 2.84
N SER A 405 -6.38 -20.81 1.60
CA SER A 405 -7.77 -20.92 1.15
C SER A 405 -8.23 -22.37 0.88
N SER A 406 -7.33 -23.34 0.96
CA SER A 406 -7.60 -24.76 0.61
C SER A 406 -7.31 -25.76 1.73
N THR A 407 -6.70 -25.31 2.84
CA THR A 407 -6.34 -26.13 4.01
C THR A 407 -7.26 -25.81 5.19
N ALA A 408 -8.36 -26.55 5.28
CA ALA A 408 -9.44 -26.38 6.27
C ALA A 408 -9.04 -26.77 7.71
N ASN A 409 -8.17 -25.98 8.35
CA ASN A 409 -7.71 -26.20 9.74
C ASN A 409 -7.44 -24.91 10.57
N ASP A 410 -7.69 -23.71 10.04
CA ASP A 410 -7.80 -22.48 10.87
C ASP A 410 -8.92 -21.58 10.32
N ASP A 411 -10.18 -21.95 10.61
CA ASP A 411 -11.40 -21.19 10.28
C ASP A 411 -11.49 -19.80 10.98
N SER A 412 -10.39 -19.29 11.54
CA SER A 412 -10.32 -17.97 12.16
C SER A 412 -10.33 -16.86 11.09
N PRO A 413 -11.38 -16.04 10.98
CA PRO A 413 -11.40 -14.95 10.00
C PRO A 413 -10.39 -13.86 10.36
N GLY A 414 -9.52 -13.50 9.42
CA GLY A 414 -8.61 -12.36 9.55
C GLY A 414 -7.28 -12.54 8.83
N VAL A 415 -6.48 -11.48 8.79
CA VAL A 415 -5.10 -11.54 8.27
C VAL A 415 -4.15 -11.89 9.40
N LYS A 416 -3.45 -13.02 9.27
CA LYS A 416 -2.36 -13.43 10.16
C LYS A 416 -1.17 -12.46 10.01
N VAL A 417 -0.70 -11.87 11.10
CA VAL A 417 0.36 -10.83 11.11
C VAL A 417 1.33 -11.05 12.28
N ASN A 418 2.63 -11.07 12.00
CA ASN A 418 3.65 -11.07 13.04
C ASN A 418 3.71 -9.71 13.76
N ILE A 419 3.89 -9.67 15.07
CA ILE A 419 4.01 -8.41 15.85
C ILE A 419 5.07 -7.45 15.27
N LYS A 420 6.18 -7.97 14.71
CA LYS A 420 7.22 -7.17 14.04
C LYS A 420 6.74 -6.43 12.79
N GLU A 421 5.67 -6.88 12.18
CA GLU A 421 5.07 -6.33 10.95
C GLU A 421 3.83 -5.45 11.25
N LEU A 422 3.43 -5.32 12.53
CA LEU A 422 2.20 -4.64 12.89
C LEU A 422 2.21 -3.13 12.53
N ASP A 423 3.35 -2.43 12.65
CA ASP A 423 3.49 -1.03 12.21
C ASP A 423 3.20 -0.88 10.70
N ASP A 424 3.74 -1.81 9.90
CA ASP A 424 3.63 -1.81 8.44
C ASP A 424 2.19 -2.12 7.96
N VAL A 425 1.48 -3.03 8.64
CA VAL A 425 0.09 -3.39 8.29
C VAL A 425 -0.92 -2.40 8.84
N LEU A 426 -0.86 -2.10 10.14
CA LEU A 426 -1.90 -1.32 10.83
C LEU A 426 -1.73 0.18 10.61
N LEU A 427 -0.51 0.68 10.84
CA LEU A 427 -0.25 2.12 10.92
C LEU A 427 0.10 2.69 9.54
N ARG A 428 0.96 1.99 8.79
CA ARG A 428 1.36 2.39 7.43
C ARG A 428 0.44 1.89 6.32
N ASP A 429 -0.37 0.85 6.58
CA ASP A 429 -1.30 0.21 5.61
C ASP A 429 -0.63 -0.12 4.27
N ILE A 430 0.50 -0.82 4.33
CA ILE A 430 1.30 -1.15 3.14
C ILE A 430 0.53 -2.16 2.29
N GLY A 431 0.22 -1.75 1.06
CA GLY A 431 -0.71 -2.46 0.18
C GLY A 431 -2.16 -1.97 0.26
N ASN A 432 -2.44 -0.87 1.00
CA ASN A 432 -3.75 -0.23 1.16
C ASN A 432 -4.89 -1.17 1.59
N ARG A 433 -4.58 -2.34 2.18
CA ARG A 433 -5.60 -3.38 2.43
C ARG A 433 -6.68 -2.94 3.43
N ILE A 434 -6.34 -2.10 4.41
CA ILE A 434 -7.33 -1.53 5.34
C ILE A 434 -8.16 -0.47 4.61
N LYS A 435 -7.51 0.43 3.86
CA LYS A 435 -8.17 1.48 3.08
C LYS A 435 -9.15 0.92 2.04
N ASP A 436 -8.71 -0.04 1.23
CA ASP A 436 -9.47 -0.70 0.16
C ASP A 436 -10.63 -1.56 0.71
N SER A 437 -10.52 -2.05 1.96
CA SER A 437 -11.62 -2.76 2.63
C SER A 437 -12.77 -1.84 3.07
N GLU A 438 -12.55 -0.53 3.05
CA GLU A 438 -13.39 0.53 3.63
C GLU A 438 -13.73 0.41 5.12
N LYS A 439 -13.33 -0.68 5.80
CA LYS A 439 -13.57 -0.93 7.23
C LYS A 439 -12.49 -0.29 8.13
N TRP A 440 -12.70 -0.34 9.43
CA TRP A 440 -11.67 -0.04 10.44
C TRP A 440 -11.00 -1.31 10.96
N PRO A 441 -9.74 -1.29 11.40
CA PRO A 441 -9.06 -2.48 11.91
C PRO A 441 -9.58 -2.96 13.28
N LEU A 442 -9.76 -4.28 13.39
CA LEU A 442 -9.94 -5.02 14.64
C LEU A 442 -8.74 -5.95 14.83
N LEU A 443 -7.99 -5.77 15.91
CA LEU A 443 -6.89 -6.65 16.29
C LEU A 443 -7.40 -7.74 17.22
N ILE A 444 -7.12 -8.99 16.86
CA ILE A 444 -7.23 -10.16 17.74
C ILE A 444 -5.82 -10.48 18.22
N ASP A 445 -5.54 -10.24 19.50
CA ASP A 445 -4.24 -10.49 20.12
C ASP A 445 -4.37 -11.10 21.52
N GLN A 446 -4.25 -12.42 21.59
CA GLN A 446 -4.28 -13.15 22.86
C GLN A 446 -3.08 -12.83 23.78
N SER A 447 -1.97 -12.32 23.22
CA SER A 447 -0.73 -12.08 23.98
C SER A 447 -0.70 -10.75 24.72
N GLY A 448 -1.47 -9.75 24.27
CA GLY A 448 -1.39 -8.37 24.73
C GLY A 448 -0.14 -7.59 24.27
N GLN A 449 0.70 -8.16 23.40
CA GLN A 449 1.84 -7.45 22.83
C GLN A 449 1.40 -6.33 21.88
N ALA A 450 0.30 -6.47 21.15
CA ALA A 450 -0.24 -5.42 20.30
C ALA A 450 -0.75 -4.21 21.11
N SER A 451 -1.45 -4.47 22.22
CA SER A 451 -1.85 -3.42 23.17
C SER A 451 -0.65 -2.71 23.81
N THR A 452 0.46 -3.44 24.00
CA THR A 452 1.71 -2.87 24.53
C THR A 452 2.42 -2.03 23.46
N PHE A 453 2.55 -2.57 22.24
CA PHE A 453 3.09 -1.88 21.08
C PHE A 453 2.37 -0.55 20.80
N LEU A 454 1.02 -0.56 20.79
CA LEU A 454 0.23 0.64 20.53
C LEU A 454 0.32 1.69 21.65
N ARG A 455 0.50 1.27 22.92
CA ARG A 455 0.76 2.18 24.06
C ARG A 455 2.10 2.91 23.98
N TYR A 456 3.14 2.27 23.45
CA TYR A 456 4.46 2.89 23.25
C TYR A 456 4.59 3.60 21.89
N ARG A 457 3.53 3.58 21.08
CA ARG A 457 3.43 4.31 19.80
C ARG A 457 2.59 5.58 20.00
N ASP A 458 2.66 6.50 19.04
CA ASP A 458 1.95 7.78 19.11
C ASP A 458 0.45 7.64 18.80
N THR A 459 -0.29 6.99 19.72
CA THR A 459 -1.74 6.74 19.62
C THR A 459 -2.47 7.28 20.85
N ASN A 460 -3.74 7.65 20.70
CA ASN A 460 -4.60 7.89 21.85
C ASN A 460 -5.29 6.57 22.19
N TYR A 461 -4.89 5.97 23.31
CA TYR A 461 -5.32 4.65 23.75
C TYR A 461 -6.26 4.78 24.95
N ILE A 462 -7.41 4.08 24.91
CA ILE A 462 -8.32 3.91 26.05
C ILE A 462 -8.53 2.43 26.38
N ASN A 463 -8.65 2.11 27.68
CA ASN A 463 -8.99 0.78 28.16
C ASN A 463 -10.46 0.74 28.58
N SER A 464 -11.27 -0.09 27.94
CA SER A 464 -12.73 -0.19 28.20
C SER A 464 -13.09 -0.62 29.63
N ILE A 465 -12.20 -1.33 30.33
CA ILE A 465 -12.42 -1.80 31.70
C ILE A 465 -12.07 -0.70 32.72
N ARG A 466 -11.22 0.28 32.38
CA ARG A 466 -10.83 1.34 33.31
C ARG A 466 -11.88 2.46 33.32
N PRO A 467 -12.58 2.73 34.45
CA PRO A 467 -13.65 3.73 34.48
C PRO A 467 -13.19 5.14 34.10
N ALA A 468 -11.97 5.53 34.54
CA ALA A 468 -11.38 6.83 34.21
C ALA A 468 -11.08 7.02 32.70
N ASP A 469 -10.78 5.94 31.98
CA ASP A 469 -10.57 6.01 30.51
C ASP A 469 -11.92 6.13 29.78
N MET A 470 -12.98 5.57 30.38
CA MET A 470 -14.36 5.56 29.85
C MET A 470 -15.23 6.74 30.29
N GLU A 471 -14.65 7.77 30.93
CA GLU A 471 -15.37 9.01 31.23
C GLU A 471 -15.72 9.79 29.95
N ASN A 472 -16.95 10.31 29.89
CA ASN A 472 -17.51 10.97 28.70
C ASN A 472 -16.64 12.15 28.21
N ASN A 473 -16.02 12.90 29.12
CA ASN A 473 -15.08 13.97 28.77
C ASN A 473 -13.70 13.44 28.30
N ASN A 474 -13.25 12.30 28.81
CA ASN A 474 -11.96 11.70 28.42
C ASN A 474 -12.04 11.10 27.02
N ILE A 475 -13.03 10.22 26.77
CA ILE A 475 -13.35 9.66 25.44
C ILE A 475 -13.44 10.78 24.39
N ARG A 476 -14.22 11.83 24.67
CA ARG A 476 -14.41 13.00 23.79
C ARG A 476 -13.10 13.70 23.45
N ARG A 477 -12.23 13.96 24.44
CA ARG A 477 -10.93 14.62 24.23
C ARG A 477 -9.93 13.73 23.51
N CYS A 478 -9.89 12.43 23.80
CA CYS A 478 -9.07 11.46 23.08
C CYS A 478 -9.46 11.38 21.60
N LEU A 479 -10.77 11.27 21.30
CA LEU A 479 -11.29 11.25 19.93
C LEU A 479 -10.99 12.55 19.18
N LEU A 480 -11.26 13.72 19.77
CA LEU A 480 -10.94 15.02 19.18
C LEU A 480 -9.44 15.20 18.93
N GLY A 481 -8.61 14.81 19.90
CA GLY A 481 -7.16 14.82 19.76
C GLY A 481 -6.69 13.93 18.61
N SER A 482 -7.23 12.72 18.50
CA SER A 482 -6.91 11.80 17.40
C SER A 482 -7.27 12.38 16.03
N ILE A 483 -8.49 12.91 15.87
CA ILE A 483 -8.95 13.50 14.61
C ILE A 483 -8.08 14.71 14.23
N ARG A 484 -7.80 15.60 15.18
CA ARG A 484 -7.01 16.82 14.96
C ARG A 484 -5.55 16.55 14.55
N PHE A 485 -4.92 15.56 15.18
CA PHE A 485 -3.52 15.22 14.92
C PHE A 485 -3.35 14.11 13.86
N GLY A 486 -4.43 13.45 13.43
CA GLY A 486 -4.37 12.29 12.54
C GLY A 486 -3.79 11.04 13.20
N LYS A 487 -3.93 10.93 14.53
CA LYS A 487 -3.41 9.80 15.31
C LYS A 487 -4.45 8.68 15.40
N PRO A 488 -4.03 7.41 15.47
CA PRO A 488 -4.95 6.33 15.78
C PRO A 488 -5.68 6.57 17.12
N PHE A 489 -6.99 6.32 17.14
CA PHE A 489 -7.77 6.21 18.36
C PHE A 489 -8.02 4.73 18.63
N VAL A 490 -7.44 4.22 19.72
CA VAL A 490 -7.37 2.80 20.04
C VAL A 490 -8.26 2.50 21.24
N VAL A 491 -9.21 1.57 21.09
CA VAL A 491 -10.06 1.07 22.18
C VAL A 491 -9.71 -0.38 22.44
N ASP A 492 -9.17 -0.65 23.62
CA ASP A 492 -8.85 -2.01 24.06
C ASP A 492 -10.01 -2.59 24.89
N MET A 493 -10.61 -3.64 24.34
CA MET A 493 -11.71 -4.39 24.97
C MET A 493 -11.19 -5.43 25.97
N MET A 494 -9.87 -5.66 26.01
CA MET A 494 -9.23 -6.65 26.87
C MET A 494 -9.81 -8.06 26.59
N GLU A 495 -10.19 -8.81 27.62
CA GLU A 495 -10.59 -10.23 27.53
C GLU A 495 -12.10 -10.43 27.36
N VAL A 496 -12.90 -9.36 27.47
CA VAL A 496 -14.36 -9.38 27.39
C VAL A 496 -14.81 -8.54 26.20
N ASP A 497 -15.82 -8.98 25.45
CA ASP A 497 -16.43 -8.10 24.45
C ASP A 497 -17.22 -6.98 25.15
N MET A 498 -16.64 -5.78 25.13
CA MET A 498 -17.19 -4.57 25.72
C MET A 498 -17.77 -3.62 24.66
N PHE A 499 -17.94 -4.07 23.41
CA PHE A 499 -18.30 -3.20 22.29
C PHE A 499 -19.66 -2.50 22.47
N ASP A 500 -20.69 -3.22 22.91
CA ASP A 500 -22.02 -2.64 23.16
C ASP A 500 -21.95 -1.61 24.30
N THR A 501 -21.28 -1.94 25.42
CA THR A 501 -21.02 -1.01 26.55
C THR A 501 -20.25 0.24 26.13
N CYS A 502 -19.26 0.09 25.24
CA CYS A 502 -18.54 1.23 24.67
C CYS A 502 -19.44 2.07 23.76
N SER A 503 -20.28 1.42 22.95
CA SER A 503 -21.24 2.09 22.07
C SER A 503 -22.22 2.96 22.84
N ASP A 504 -22.75 2.46 23.97
CA ASP A 504 -23.64 3.21 24.86
C ASP A 504 -22.94 4.45 25.45
N ARG A 505 -21.71 4.29 25.97
CA ARG A 505 -20.90 5.41 26.50
C ARG A 505 -20.58 6.47 25.45
N PHE A 506 -20.36 6.07 24.21
CA PHE A 506 -20.17 7.01 23.10
C PHE A 506 -21.49 7.71 22.77
N GLY A 507 -22.62 7.01 22.86
CA GLY A 507 -23.98 7.56 22.72
C GLY A 507 -24.32 8.63 23.77
N GLU A 508 -23.84 8.49 25.01
CA GLU A 508 -24.00 9.50 26.08
C GLU A 508 -23.29 10.83 25.75
N ILE A 509 -22.21 10.80 24.96
CA ILE A 509 -21.47 12.01 24.54
C ILE A 509 -22.22 12.71 23.40
N GLN A 510 -22.62 11.93 22.40
CA GLN A 510 -23.42 12.39 21.28
C GLN A 510 -24.19 11.19 20.71
N LYS A 511 -25.49 11.37 20.46
CA LYS A 511 -26.30 10.34 19.82
C LYS A 511 -25.65 9.85 18.51
N ASP A 512 -25.65 8.54 18.33
CA ASP A 512 -25.13 7.83 17.15
C ASP A 512 -23.63 8.10 16.88
N LEU A 513 -22.84 8.45 17.91
CA LEU A 513 -21.39 8.72 17.78
C LEU A 513 -20.60 7.49 17.32
N MET A 514 -20.84 6.32 17.91
CA MET A 514 -20.13 5.09 17.53
C MET A 514 -20.41 4.73 16.06
N SER A 515 -21.68 4.77 15.64
CA SER A 515 -22.07 4.60 14.23
C SER A 515 -21.40 5.62 13.32
N SER A 516 -21.33 6.90 13.75
CA SER A 516 -20.65 7.97 13.00
C SER A 516 -19.13 7.78 12.91
N ILE A 517 -18.51 7.05 13.83
CA ILE A 517 -17.09 6.69 13.73
C ILE A 517 -16.93 5.56 12.72
N ILE A 518 -17.78 4.52 12.81
CA ILE A 518 -17.68 3.32 11.98
C ILE A 518 -17.96 3.60 10.50
N ASP A 519 -18.97 4.42 10.19
CA ASP A 519 -19.27 4.89 8.83
C ASP A 519 -18.30 5.97 8.31
N LYS A 520 -17.26 6.31 9.09
CA LYS A 520 -16.25 7.36 8.84
C LYS A 520 -16.82 8.78 8.70
N SER A 521 -18.13 8.99 8.89
CA SER A 521 -18.78 10.30 8.77
C SER A 521 -18.34 11.30 9.84
N ILE A 522 -17.80 10.82 10.96
CA ILE A 522 -17.20 11.65 12.02
C ILE A 522 -16.10 12.58 11.49
N LEU A 523 -15.43 12.21 10.41
CA LEU A 523 -14.38 13.02 9.75
C LEU A 523 -14.94 14.24 9.00
N LYS A 524 -16.26 14.37 8.85
CA LYS A 524 -16.87 15.58 8.28
C LYS A 524 -16.86 16.71 9.32
N PRO A 525 -16.51 17.96 8.95
CA PRO A 525 -16.49 19.11 9.88
C PRO A 525 -17.76 19.29 10.69
N GLU A 526 -18.92 19.03 10.10
CA GLU A 526 -20.24 19.13 10.76
C GLU A 526 -20.46 18.12 11.90
N LYS A 527 -19.66 17.05 11.97
CA LYS A 527 -19.75 15.99 12.98
C LYS A 527 -18.71 16.21 14.08
N TYR A 528 -17.41 16.26 13.78
CA TYR A 528 -16.40 16.40 14.84
C TYR A 528 -16.44 17.76 15.55
N LEU A 529 -16.84 18.87 14.90
CA LEU A 529 -16.93 20.17 15.56
C LEU A 529 -18.02 20.22 16.64
N LYS A 530 -19.04 19.34 16.59
CA LYS A 530 -20.06 19.23 17.64
C LYS A 530 -19.53 18.66 18.96
N LEU A 531 -18.38 17.97 18.92
CA LEU A 531 -17.71 17.46 20.11
C LEU A 531 -16.88 18.53 20.83
N VAL A 532 -16.57 19.66 20.18
CA VAL A 532 -15.76 20.75 20.75
C VAL A 532 -16.61 21.57 21.71
N LYS A 533 -16.13 21.76 22.94
CA LYS A 533 -16.76 22.59 23.97
C LYS A 533 -16.05 23.94 24.07
N ALA A 534 -16.76 24.95 24.60
CA ALA A 534 -16.18 26.27 24.85
C ALA A 534 -14.99 26.23 25.83
N GLU A 535 -14.93 25.20 26.68
CA GLU A 535 -13.85 24.96 27.66
C GLU A 535 -12.53 24.47 27.04
N ASP A 536 -12.53 23.92 25.82
CA ASP A 536 -11.38 23.17 25.27
C ASP A 536 -10.20 24.04 24.80
N GLY A 537 -10.37 25.36 24.74
CA GLY A 537 -9.32 26.32 24.35
C GLY A 537 -9.21 26.57 22.84
N PRO A 538 -8.42 27.61 22.44
CA PRO A 538 -8.28 28.03 21.04
C PRO A 538 -7.59 27.01 20.15
N GLU A 539 -6.95 25.98 20.73
CA GLU A 539 -6.30 24.92 19.98
C GLU A 539 -7.27 23.98 19.25
N TYR A 540 -8.55 23.93 19.63
CA TYR A 540 -9.61 23.16 18.93
C TYR A 540 -10.49 24.04 18.02
N ASP A 541 -10.03 25.25 17.67
CA ASP A 541 -10.68 26.05 16.64
C ASP A 541 -10.72 25.33 15.27
N LYS A 542 -11.74 25.64 14.47
CA LYS A 542 -11.98 25.06 13.14
C LYS A 542 -10.76 25.18 12.22
N THR A 543 -9.95 26.24 12.34
CA THR A 543 -8.73 26.43 11.54
C THR A 543 -7.57 25.49 11.90
N LYS A 544 -7.68 24.71 12.98
CA LYS A 544 -6.62 23.81 13.48
C LYS A 544 -6.78 22.35 13.08
N PHE A 545 -7.84 22.03 12.34
CA PHE A 545 -8.04 20.73 11.68
C PHE A 545 -7.51 20.82 10.25
N ASN A 546 -6.77 19.81 9.81
CA ASN A 546 -6.10 19.77 8.51
C ASN A 546 -6.45 18.48 7.79
N ASP A 547 -6.98 18.56 6.58
CA ASP A 547 -7.54 17.42 5.84
C ASP A 547 -6.51 16.29 5.60
N LEU A 548 -5.24 16.61 5.41
CA LEU A 548 -4.16 15.62 5.29
C LEU A 548 -3.94 14.83 6.59
N ARG A 549 -4.23 15.43 7.75
CA ARG A 549 -4.20 14.72 9.04
C ARG A 549 -5.47 13.92 9.27
N LEU A 550 -6.63 14.45 8.89
CA LEU A 550 -7.90 13.73 8.99
C LEU A 550 -7.87 12.44 8.16
N ALA A 551 -7.23 12.46 6.98
CA ALA A 551 -7.01 11.27 6.16
C ALA A 551 -6.16 10.17 6.83
N ASN A 552 -5.34 10.51 7.83
CA ASN A 552 -4.50 9.57 8.58
C ASN A 552 -5.18 9.03 9.85
N PHE A 553 -6.32 9.60 10.27
CA PHE A 553 -7.07 9.11 11.42
C PHE A 553 -7.48 7.64 11.21
N LYS A 554 -7.24 6.82 12.24
CA LYS A 554 -7.66 5.41 12.27
C LYS A 554 -8.39 5.12 13.57
N PHE A 555 -9.60 4.59 13.50
CA PHE A 555 -10.23 3.95 14.65
C PHE A 555 -9.75 2.50 14.72
N VAL A 556 -9.35 2.03 15.91
CA VAL A 556 -8.75 0.71 16.10
C VAL A 556 -9.39 0.04 17.30
N LEU A 557 -9.92 -1.16 17.12
CA LEU A 557 -10.34 -2.03 18.23
C LEU A 557 -9.25 -3.07 18.52
N ILE A 558 -9.05 -3.41 19.80
CA ILE A 558 -8.26 -4.58 20.21
C ILE A 558 -9.15 -5.48 21.06
N SER A 559 -9.08 -6.80 20.82
CA SER A 559 -9.62 -7.83 21.71
C SER A 559 -8.57 -8.91 21.94
N LYS A 560 -8.51 -9.42 23.17
CA LYS A 560 -7.79 -10.65 23.49
C LYS A 560 -8.63 -11.92 23.29
N SER A 561 -9.94 -11.79 23.06
CA SER A 561 -10.79 -12.95 22.78
C SER A 561 -10.37 -13.61 21.46
N PRO A 562 -10.09 -14.93 21.42
CA PRO A 562 -9.81 -15.62 20.16
C PRO A 562 -10.99 -15.56 19.18
N PHE A 563 -12.21 -15.48 19.71
CA PHE A 563 -13.45 -15.46 18.94
C PHE A 563 -14.24 -14.21 19.35
N PRO A 564 -13.96 -13.04 18.73
CA PRO A 564 -14.79 -11.86 18.92
C PRO A 564 -16.16 -12.07 18.26
N ASN A 565 -17.13 -11.27 18.69
CA ASN A 565 -18.52 -11.35 18.22
C ASN A 565 -18.62 -11.24 16.68
N PRO A 566 -19.40 -12.11 16.00
CA PRO A 566 -19.55 -12.09 14.54
C PRO A 566 -19.91 -10.72 13.95
N LYS A 567 -20.69 -9.90 14.66
CA LYS A 567 -20.99 -8.52 14.24
C LYS A 567 -19.73 -7.69 14.00
N LEU A 568 -18.69 -7.87 14.82
CA LEU A 568 -17.42 -7.17 14.70
C LEU A 568 -16.59 -7.68 13.52
N LEU A 569 -16.66 -8.98 13.23
CA LEU A 569 -15.98 -9.59 12.09
C LEU A 569 -16.55 -9.07 10.74
N ASP A 570 -17.86 -8.81 10.69
CA ASP A 570 -18.51 -8.19 9.53
C ASP A 570 -18.22 -6.69 9.43
N MET A 571 -18.14 -5.96 10.55
CA MET A 571 -17.99 -4.50 10.56
C MET A 571 -16.53 -4.02 10.45
N PHE A 572 -15.55 -4.83 10.86
CA PHE A 572 -14.14 -4.45 10.94
C PHE A 572 -13.24 -5.29 10.01
N TYR A 573 -12.07 -4.76 9.68
CA TYR A 573 -11.00 -5.47 8.99
C TYR A 573 -10.15 -6.21 10.02
N VAL A 574 -10.23 -7.54 10.02
CA VAL A 574 -9.70 -8.37 11.11
C VAL A 574 -8.21 -8.69 10.91
N ILE A 575 -7.41 -8.42 11.94
CA ILE A 575 -5.96 -8.66 11.98
C ILE A 575 -5.66 -9.57 13.18
N LYS A 576 -5.24 -10.81 12.93
CA LYS A 576 -4.87 -11.81 13.95
C LYS A 576 -3.36 -11.71 14.20
N VAL A 577 -2.98 -11.26 15.39
CA VAL A 577 -1.57 -11.10 15.76
C VAL A 577 -1.00 -12.46 16.18
N ILE A 578 0.07 -12.88 15.51
CA ILE A 578 0.79 -14.13 15.80
C ILE A 578 2.16 -13.80 16.37
N ILE A 579 2.51 -14.49 17.44
CA ILE A 579 3.88 -14.55 17.96
C ILE A 579 4.52 -15.82 17.39
N PRO A 580 5.71 -15.74 16.75
CA PRO A 580 6.47 -16.93 16.42
C PRO A 580 6.94 -17.58 17.73
N MET A 581 6.67 -18.88 17.89
CA MET A 581 7.10 -19.69 19.04
C MET A 581 8.63 -19.78 19.15
#